data_AF-A0A8J6LZG4-F1
#
_entry.id   AF-A0A8J6LZG4-F1
#
_cell.length_a   1.000
_cell.length_b   1.000
_cell.length_c   1.000
_cell.angle_alpha   90.00
_cell.angle_beta   90.00
_cell.angle_gamma   90.00
#
_symmetry.space_group_name_H-M   'P 1'
#
loop_
_entity.id
_entity.type
_entity.pdbx_description
1 polymer ?
#
loop_
_entity_poly.entity_id
_entity_poly.type
_entity_poly.pdbx_seq_one_letter_code
_entity_poly.pdbx_strand_id
1 'polypeptide(L)'
;MKVIRTGKKYLALCLAGLLLAGCSGRQQSTASTGTATQSEDAPSVAQVLTADGHATINAVALSAGKYSDEKLDASWSNDSSTIVLSDSGSTVSGSGATVSGSTITITKAGTYLLSGAISDGQIIVEVSGSEAVKLVLDGVSISCASSAPLYIKDGDTILTLAPGSQNTVIDARPSESQDDPDAAIFAKDDLTVNGSGSLTVQAAAQHGVKCKDALKVVGGTVDITAAGNGAVGKDSVSIKDGSLTITAGGDGIKATNTEDATRGYVMIDGGDICIRADGDGIQAETLLRVNGGTLDLTTGSGSANAPQNQNVPDAELPWGGGGGGPGGQRPLAAGSQVTAQAVATTDDDSTNTSTSTKGLKCYVDLVLAGGTGTIDAYDDGVHSDSSITVTGGSYTIATGDDGMHADRTLTVEGGAIDITRSYEGLEAFDILLSGGDIQILASDDGINAAGDAGQDEQSDSAQNPETGLGRGGFEQSQGASLTISGGTLYVNASGDGLDANGSITMTGGTVTVQGPTSGGDGALDFDDSFDLSGGTLLALGSSGMAQQPDQSSSQPFITGTASISAGAQLTLTDAAGNALLSVTAEKSYQWYCLSTPGLQAGQSYTLTAGGSGKTVSP
;
A
#
# COMPACT_ATOMS: atom_id res chain seq x y z
N MET A 1 -74.86 -26.91 18.96
CA MET A 1 -75.64 -25.74 18.51
C MET A 1 -74.73 -24.92 17.62
N LYS A 2 -75.11 -24.75 16.34
CA LYS A 2 -74.75 -23.73 15.31
C LYS A 2 -73.35 -23.06 15.33
N VAL A 3 -72.63 -22.77 14.22
CA VAL A 3 -72.66 -23.00 12.75
C VAL A 3 -71.55 -22.01 12.24
N ILE A 4 -70.47 -22.47 11.59
CA ILE A 4 -70.20 -22.44 10.12
C ILE A 4 -69.47 -21.17 9.56
N ARG A 5 -68.45 -21.47 8.74
CA ARG A 5 -67.85 -20.76 7.56
C ARG A 5 -66.93 -19.54 7.83
N THR A 6 -65.85 -19.33 7.07
CA THR A 6 -65.66 -19.60 5.63
C THR A 6 -64.18 -19.69 5.25
N GLY A 7 -63.83 -20.57 4.31
CA GLY A 7 -62.59 -20.53 3.52
C GLY A 7 -62.88 -20.40 2.02
N LYS A 8 -61.90 -19.91 1.25
CA LYS A 8 -61.73 -20.00 -0.22
C LYS A 8 -60.22 -19.84 -0.49
N LYS A 9 -59.47 -20.86 -0.92
CA LYS A 9 -59.30 -21.43 -2.28
C LYS A 9 -58.63 -20.46 -3.28
N TYR A 10 -57.36 -20.72 -3.61
CA TYR A 10 -56.74 -20.32 -4.88
C TYR A 10 -56.67 -21.52 -5.81
N LEU A 11 -57.06 -21.29 -7.06
CA LEU A 11 -57.22 -22.23 -8.16
C LEU A 11 -56.07 -22.01 -9.14
N ALA A 12 -55.43 -23.11 -9.54
CA ALA A 12 -54.40 -23.16 -10.57
C ALA A 12 -54.99 -22.98 -11.98
N LEU A 13 -54.21 -22.40 -12.89
CA LEU A 13 -54.40 -22.54 -14.34
C LEU A 13 -53.04 -22.70 -15.04
N CYS A 14 -52.86 -23.84 -15.70
CA CYS A 14 -51.75 -24.18 -16.58
C CYS A 14 -51.98 -23.61 -17.99
N LEU A 15 -50.90 -23.30 -18.74
CA LEU A 15 -50.73 -23.79 -20.11
C LEU A 15 -49.26 -23.63 -20.61
N ALA A 16 -48.83 -24.62 -21.40
CA ALA A 16 -47.47 -24.88 -21.87
C ALA A 16 -47.18 -24.31 -23.28
N GLY A 17 -45.89 -24.24 -23.66
CA GLY A 17 -45.43 -23.99 -25.04
C GLY A 17 -43.92 -24.17 -25.25
N LEU A 18 -43.56 -24.96 -26.26
CA LEU A 18 -42.27 -25.57 -26.64
C LEU A 18 -41.15 -24.68 -27.24
N LEU A 19 -39.90 -25.12 -27.01
CA LEU A 19 -38.72 -25.33 -27.91
C LEU A 19 -37.88 -24.19 -28.57
N LEU A 20 -36.54 -24.40 -28.40
CA LEU A 20 -35.38 -24.25 -29.32
C LEU A 20 -34.47 -22.99 -29.29
N ALA A 21 -33.19 -23.30 -28.96
CA ALA A 21 -31.91 -22.85 -29.54
C ALA A 21 -31.39 -21.41 -29.35
N GLY A 22 -30.18 -21.32 -28.74
CA GLY A 22 -29.02 -20.71 -29.41
C GLY A 22 -28.61 -19.28 -29.04
N CYS A 23 -27.31 -19.15 -28.79
CA CYS A 23 -26.41 -18.00 -28.98
C CYS A 23 -26.08 -17.10 -27.78
N SER A 24 -24.77 -17.08 -27.52
CA SER A 24 -23.97 -16.14 -26.74
C SER A 24 -24.26 -14.68 -27.08
N GLY A 25 -24.24 -13.82 -26.07
CA GLY A 25 -24.44 -12.37 -26.21
C GLY A 25 -23.86 -11.60 -25.03
N ARG A 26 -22.63 -11.09 -25.26
CA ARG A 26 -21.88 -10.04 -24.55
C ARG A 26 -22.82 -8.93 -24.05
N GLN A 27 -22.84 -8.63 -22.74
CA GLN A 27 -23.53 -7.45 -22.20
C GLN A 27 -22.51 -6.39 -21.74
N GLN A 28 -22.48 -5.34 -22.55
CA GLN A 28 -21.88 -4.05 -22.33
C GLN A 28 -22.78 -3.27 -21.35
N SER A 29 -22.23 -2.85 -20.20
CA SER A 29 -22.97 -2.07 -19.20
C SER A 29 -22.95 -0.59 -19.58
N THR A 30 -24.14 -0.03 -19.81
CA THR A 30 -24.36 1.41 -19.99
C THR A 30 -24.53 2.07 -18.63
N ALA A 31 -23.69 3.06 -18.33
CA ALA A 31 -23.75 3.87 -17.11
C ALA A 31 -25.04 4.72 -17.04
N SER A 32 -25.73 4.64 -15.90
CA SER A 32 -26.83 5.51 -15.51
C SER A 32 -26.43 6.24 -14.23
N THR A 33 -26.19 7.55 -14.34
CA THR A 33 -25.96 8.46 -13.22
C THR A 33 -27.24 8.63 -12.40
N GLY A 34 -27.32 7.94 -11.26
CA GLY A 34 -28.28 8.18 -10.20
C GLY A 34 -27.55 8.27 -8.86
N THR A 35 -27.70 9.38 -8.16
CA THR A 35 -27.18 9.59 -6.80
C THR A 35 -27.89 8.63 -5.85
N ALA A 36 -27.23 7.53 -5.47
CA ALA A 36 -27.76 6.55 -4.54
C ALA A 36 -27.25 6.85 -3.12
N THR A 37 -28.18 7.09 -2.20
CA THR A 37 -27.94 6.97 -0.77
C THR A 37 -27.60 5.51 -0.49
N GLN A 38 -26.35 5.22 -0.13
CA GLN A 38 -25.88 3.83 0.06
C GLN A 38 -26.18 3.37 1.49
N SER A 39 -26.93 2.27 1.62
CA SER A 39 -27.14 1.58 2.89
C SER A 39 -25.84 0.93 3.38
N GLU A 40 -25.64 0.85 4.70
CA GLU A 40 -24.42 0.28 5.28
C GLU A 40 -24.28 -1.24 5.07
N ASP A 41 -25.36 -1.94 4.72
CA ASP A 41 -25.38 -3.39 4.51
C ASP A 41 -25.40 -3.72 3.00
N ALA A 42 -24.31 -4.33 2.49
CA ALA A 42 -24.24 -4.92 1.17
C ALA A 42 -24.49 -6.45 1.27
N PRO A 43 -25.12 -7.10 0.27
CA PRO A 43 -25.35 -8.54 0.33
C PRO A 43 -24.02 -9.34 0.27
N SER A 44 -23.89 -10.36 1.12
CA SER A 44 -22.72 -11.27 1.14
C SER A 44 -22.58 -12.03 -0.18
N VAL A 45 -21.40 -11.99 -0.80
CA VAL A 45 -21.04 -12.82 -1.95
C VAL A 45 -20.38 -14.10 -1.44
N ALA A 46 -20.72 -15.28 -1.98
CA ALA A 46 -20.01 -16.51 -1.65
C ALA A 46 -18.56 -16.41 -2.17
N GLN A 47 -17.59 -16.50 -1.27
CA GLN A 47 -16.18 -16.22 -1.55
C GLN A 47 -15.32 -17.48 -1.55
N VAL A 48 -14.28 -17.43 -2.36
CA VAL A 48 -13.15 -18.37 -2.30
C VAL A 48 -12.09 -17.70 -1.43
N LEU A 49 -11.58 -18.44 -0.45
CA LEU A 49 -10.50 -18.00 0.42
C LEU A 49 -9.22 -18.74 0.04
N THR A 50 -8.06 -18.13 0.29
CA THR A 50 -6.76 -18.81 0.26
C THR A 50 -6.67 -19.87 1.35
N ALA A 51 -5.65 -20.73 1.30
CA ALA A 51 -5.43 -21.74 2.34
C ALA A 51 -5.27 -21.12 3.75
N ASP A 52 -4.70 -19.91 3.80
CA ASP A 52 -4.49 -19.14 5.02
C ASP A 52 -5.69 -18.26 5.41
N GLY A 53 -6.77 -18.33 4.63
CA GLY A 53 -8.07 -17.75 4.96
C GLY A 53 -8.31 -16.34 4.43
N HIS A 54 -7.42 -15.77 3.62
CA HIS A 54 -7.58 -14.45 3.01
C HIS A 54 -8.54 -14.50 1.82
N ALA A 55 -9.20 -13.38 1.51
CA ALA A 55 -10.02 -13.29 0.31
C ALA A 55 -9.14 -13.41 -0.94
N THR A 56 -9.61 -14.12 -1.98
CA THR A 56 -8.90 -14.16 -3.27
C THR A 56 -9.29 -13.04 -4.22
N ILE A 57 -10.36 -12.30 -3.90
CA ILE A 57 -10.88 -11.20 -4.70
C ILE A 57 -11.32 -10.05 -3.82
N ASN A 58 -11.21 -8.83 -4.34
CA ASN A 58 -11.73 -7.63 -3.71
C ASN A 58 -13.19 -7.43 -4.13
N ALA A 59 -14.12 -7.42 -3.17
CA ALA A 59 -15.52 -7.11 -3.40
C ALA A 59 -15.91 -5.70 -2.91
N VAL A 60 -14.94 -4.90 -2.44
CA VAL A 60 -15.13 -3.54 -1.97
C VAL A 60 -15.23 -2.58 -3.15
N ALA A 61 -16.46 -2.19 -3.49
CA ALA A 61 -16.74 -1.23 -4.57
C ALA A 61 -16.60 0.26 -4.16
N LEU A 62 -15.91 0.56 -3.06
CA LEU A 62 -15.80 1.89 -2.50
C LEU A 62 -14.59 2.64 -3.07
N SER A 63 -14.78 3.91 -3.41
CA SER A 63 -13.69 4.81 -3.77
C SER A 63 -13.26 5.76 -2.65
N ALA A 64 -13.95 5.75 -1.51
CA ALA A 64 -13.66 6.53 -0.31
C ALA A 64 -14.29 5.88 0.93
N GLY A 65 -13.87 6.27 2.12
CA GLY A 65 -14.44 5.80 3.39
C GLY A 65 -15.92 6.20 3.57
N LYS A 66 -16.62 5.42 4.41
CA LYS A 66 -18.05 5.65 4.72
C LYS A 66 -18.19 6.56 5.95
N TYR A 67 -18.55 7.82 5.72
CA TYR A 67 -18.79 8.81 6.78
C TYR A 67 -20.21 9.37 6.69
N SER A 68 -21.07 9.00 7.64
CA SER A 68 -22.40 9.60 7.76
C SER A 68 -22.31 11.03 8.31
N ASP A 69 -23.34 11.84 8.09
CA ASP A 69 -23.41 13.20 8.64
C ASP A 69 -23.27 13.21 10.17
N GLU A 70 -23.81 12.19 10.84
CA GLU A 70 -23.70 12.02 12.29
C GLU A 70 -22.24 11.79 12.74
N LYS A 71 -21.49 10.95 12.01
CA LYS A 71 -20.07 10.66 12.26
C LYS A 71 -19.21 11.93 12.07
N LEU A 72 -19.61 12.81 11.15
CA LEU A 72 -18.93 14.09 10.86
C LEU A 72 -19.32 15.23 11.81
N ASP A 73 -20.48 15.15 12.47
CA ASP A 73 -20.99 16.21 13.33
C ASP A 73 -20.26 16.24 14.69
N ALA A 74 -19.29 17.14 14.80
CA ALA A 74 -18.56 17.42 16.04
C ALA A 74 -19.30 18.40 16.97
N SER A 75 -20.55 18.79 16.70
CA SER A 75 -21.31 19.69 17.57
C SER A 75 -21.99 18.96 18.73
N TRP A 76 -22.24 19.70 19.82
CA TRP A 76 -23.02 19.24 20.98
C TRP A 76 -23.72 20.40 21.69
N SER A 77 -24.63 20.06 22.61
CA SER A 77 -25.30 21.02 23.49
C SER A 77 -24.67 21.03 24.88
N ASN A 78 -24.54 22.20 25.51
CA ASN A 78 -24.10 22.30 26.91
C ASN A 78 -25.17 21.83 27.91
N ASP A 79 -26.41 21.58 27.46
CA ASP A 79 -27.48 21.01 28.29
C ASP A 79 -27.45 19.47 28.34
N SER A 80 -26.46 18.84 27.68
CA SER A 80 -26.26 17.39 27.69
C SER A 80 -25.91 16.84 29.07
N SER A 81 -26.09 15.52 29.26
CA SER A 81 -25.68 14.85 30.50
C SER A 81 -24.17 15.04 30.71
N THR A 82 -23.75 15.37 31.94
CA THR A 82 -22.34 15.62 32.26
C THR A 82 -21.78 14.54 33.17
N ILE A 83 -20.55 14.13 32.91
CA ILE A 83 -19.81 13.16 33.72
C ILE A 83 -18.48 13.81 34.12
N VAL A 84 -18.23 13.92 35.42
CA VAL A 84 -16.96 14.44 35.96
C VAL A 84 -16.22 13.31 36.64
N LEU A 85 -15.03 12.98 36.14
CA LEU A 85 -14.19 11.91 36.63
C LEU A 85 -13.36 12.37 37.84
N SER A 86 -13.32 11.53 38.88
CA SER A 86 -12.50 11.75 40.08
C SER A 86 -12.17 10.44 40.78
N ASP A 87 -10.93 10.29 41.27
CA ASP A 87 -10.52 9.22 42.19
C ASP A 87 -11.37 9.14 43.46
N SER A 88 -11.91 10.29 43.90
CA SER A 88 -12.68 10.43 45.15
C SER A 88 -14.19 10.42 44.96
N GLY A 89 -14.67 10.03 43.77
CA GLY A 89 -16.08 9.86 43.46
C GLY A 89 -16.49 10.65 42.22
N SER A 90 -16.46 9.97 41.08
CA SER A 90 -17.02 10.50 39.83
C SER A 90 -18.50 10.84 39.98
N THR A 91 -18.96 11.90 39.32
CA THR A 91 -20.35 12.37 39.40
C THR A 91 -21.01 12.38 38.03
N VAL A 92 -22.31 12.07 38.01
CA VAL A 92 -23.17 12.19 36.82
C VAL A 92 -24.27 13.20 37.11
N SER A 93 -24.46 14.16 36.21
CA SER A 93 -25.63 15.04 36.15
C SER A 93 -26.41 14.75 34.88
N GLY A 94 -27.73 14.59 35.00
CA GLY A 94 -28.59 14.15 33.90
C GLY A 94 -29.03 12.70 34.05
N SER A 95 -29.29 12.03 32.93
CA SER A 95 -29.76 10.63 32.90
C SER A 95 -28.99 9.81 31.88
N GLY A 96 -29.07 8.48 31.99
CA GLY A 96 -28.45 7.55 31.04
C GLY A 96 -27.09 7.01 31.46
N ALA A 97 -26.43 7.63 32.44
CA ALA A 97 -25.20 7.12 33.04
C ALA A 97 -25.34 6.87 34.54
N THR A 98 -24.58 5.91 35.07
CA THR A 98 -24.48 5.59 36.50
C THR A 98 -23.01 5.48 36.91
N VAL A 99 -22.74 5.67 38.20
CA VAL A 99 -21.41 5.49 38.79
C VAL A 99 -21.50 4.42 39.87
N SER A 100 -20.61 3.43 39.79
CA SER A 100 -20.44 2.40 40.80
C SER A 100 -18.94 2.25 41.10
N GLY A 101 -18.48 2.85 42.20
CA GLY A 101 -17.05 2.91 42.51
C GLY A 101 -16.31 3.77 41.48
N SER A 102 -15.25 3.21 40.87
CA SER A 102 -14.49 3.84 39.78
C SER A 102 -15.01 3.50 38.37
N THR A 103 -16.14 2.80 38.28
CA THR A 103 -16.77 2.43 37.00
C THR A 103 -17.95 3.35 36.70
N ILE A 104 -17.92 3.95 35.51
CA ILE A 104 -19.01 4.73 34.93
C ILE A 104 -19.67 3.85 33.87
N THR A 105 -21.00 3.70 33.90
CA THR A 105 -21.73 2.90 32.92
C THR A 105 -22.81 3.73 32.23
N ILE A 106 -22.73 3.83 30.91
CA ILE A 106 -23.68 4.51 30.04
C ILE A 106 -24.60 3.45 29.43
N THR A 107 -25.91 3.63 29.60
CA THR A 107 -26.96 2.65 29.28
C THR A 107 -28.06 3.20 28.36
N LYS A 108 -27.91 4.45 27.90
CA LYS A 108 -28.84 5.09 26.96
C LYS A 108 -28.07 5.86 25.90
N ALA A 109 -28.59 5.84 24.68
CA ALA A 109 -28.12 6.69 23.60
C ALA A 109 -28.23 8.18 23.98
N GLY A 110 -27.40 9.01 23.37
CA GLY A 110 -27.35 10.45 23.62
C GLY A 110 -25.93 10.99 23.76
N THR A 111 -25.84 12.26 24.10
CA THR A 111 -24.58 12.98 24.26
C THR A 111 -24.20 13.14 25.72
N TYR A 112 -22.95 12.82 26.04
CA TYR A 112 -22.36 12.93 27.36
C TYR A 112 -21.12 13.81 27.30
N LEU A 113 -21.06 14.85 28.12
CA LEU A 113 -19.89 15.72 28.27
C LEU A 113 -19.02 15.22 29.42
N LEU A 114 -17.81 14.77 29.09
CA LEU A 114 -16.87 14.16 30.04
C LEU A 114 -15.71 15.11 30.32
N SER A 115 -15.31 15.21 31.59
CA SER A 115 -14.13 15.97 32.03
C SER A 115 -13.52 15.37 33.30
N GLY A 116 -12.32 15.79 33.67
CA GLY A 116 -11.67 15.39 34.91
C GLY A 116 -10.81 14.13 34.76
N ALA A 117 -10.32 13.61 35.90
CA ALA A 117 -9.33 12.54 35.90
C ALA A 117 -9.64 11.42 36.89
N ILE A 118 -9.36 10.18 36.50
CA ILE A 118 -9.39 9.00 37.36
C ILE A 118 -8.18 8.10 37.07
N SER A 119 -7.46 7.73 38.12
CA SER A 119 -6.18 7.01 38.05
C SER A 119 -6.33 5.50 37.88
N ASP A 120 -7.45 4.94 38.33
CA ASP A 120 -7.82 3.54 38.11
C ASP A 120 -9.35 3.39 38.05
N GLY A 121 -9.89 3.45 36.84
CA GLY A 121 -11.32 3.41 36.59
C GLY A 121 -11.66 3.06 35.14
N GLN A 122 -12.95 2.86 34.88
CA GLN A 122 -13.43 2.42 33.57
C GLN A 122 -14.70 3.17 33.19
N ILE A 123 -14.80 3.54 31.91
CA ILE A 123 -16.04 3.97 31.28
C ILE A 123 -16.56 2.82 30.41
N ILE A 124 -17.79 2.40 30.66
CA ILE A 124 -18.47 1.34 29.91
C ILE A 124 -19.64 1.96 29.15
N VAL A 125 -19.73 1.69 27.85
CA VAL A 125 -20.92 1.95 27.03
C VAL A 125 -21.64 0.62 26.77
N GLU A 126 -22.89 0.53 27.17
CA GLU A 126 -23.74 -0.66 27.05
C GLU A 126 -25.15 -0.22 26.65
N VAL A 127 -25.30 0.20 25.40
CA VAL A 127 -26.52 0.80 24.87
C VAL A 127 -27.09 -0.08 23.76
N SER A 128 -28.17 -0.79 24.07
CA SER A 128 -28.90 -1.56 23.07
C SER A 128 -29.68 -0.64 22.13
N GLY A 129 -29.42 -0.69 20.82
CA GLY A 129 -30.16 0.07 19.82
C GLY A 129 -29.28 0.50 18.64
N SER A 130 -29.87 1.26 17.72
CA SER A 130 -29.17 1.76 16.52
C SER A 130 -28.79 3.25 16.60
N GLU A 131 -29.07 3.92 17.72
CA GLU A 131 -28.70 5.33 17.92
C GLU A 131 -27.33 5.39 18.59
N ALA A 132 -26.41 6.18 18.04
CA ALA A 132 -25.05 6.27 18.56
C ALA A 132 -24.97 7.02 19.90
N VAL A 133 -23.95 6.68 20.68
CA VAL A 133 -23.56 7.39 21.90
C VAL A 133 -22.44 8.37 21.55
N LYS A 134 -22.66 9.66 21.84
CA LYS A 134 -21.62 10.69 21.65
C LYS A 134 -20.95 11.00 22.99
N LEU A 135 -19.67 10.68 23.11
CA LEU A 135 -18.82 11.03 24.26
C LEU A 135 -17.97 12.25 23.88
N VAL A 136 -18.31 13.41 24.43
CA VAL A 136 -17.53 14.63 24.24
C VAL A 136 -16.43 14.68 25.30
N LEU A 137 -15.17 14.59 24.89
CA LEU A 137 -14.02 14.58 25.78
C LEU A 137 -13.44 16.00 25.91
N ASP A 138 -13.58 16.57 27.11
CA ASP A 138 -13.11 17.90 27.46
C ASP A 138 -12.19 17.86 28.69
N GLY A 139 -10.94 17.45 28.47
CA GLY A 139 -9.94 17.35 29.53
C GLY A 139 -10.07 16.07 30.34
N VAL A 140 -10.35 14.95 29.68
CA VAL A 140 -10.50 13.63 30.29
C VAL A 140 -9.15 12.96 30.45
N SER A 141 -8.82 12.45 31.64
CA SER A 141 -7.66 11.58 31.85
C SER A 141 -8.08 10.32 32.61
N ILE A 142 -8.06 9.16 31.96
CA ILE A 142 -8.50 7.90 32.55
C ILE A 142 -7.43 6.83 32.40
N SER A 143 -7.14 6.11 33.48
CA SER A 143 -6.27 4.95 33.52
C SER A 143 -7.01 3.77 34.12
N CYS A 144 -6.69 2.54 33.69
CA CYS A 144 -7.23 1.31 34.26
C CYS A 144 -6.17 0.21 34.30
N ALA A 145 -5.94 -0.36 35.49
CA ALA A 145 -4.95 -1.44 35.66
C ALA A 145 -5.55 -2.85 35.54
N SER A 146 -6.87 -2.96 35.38
CA SER A 146 -7.59 -4.24 35.42
C SER A 146 -8.35 -4.59 34.14
N SER A 147 -8.57 -3.61 33.25
CA SER A 147 -9.32 -3.78 32.00
C SER A 147 -9.04 -2.59 31.06
N ALA A 148 -9.76 -2.51 29.94
CA ALA A 148 -9.73 -1.33 29.06
C ALA A 148 -10.33 -0.11 29.78
N PRO A 149 -9.66 1.04 29.86
CA PRO A 149 -10.22 2.23 30.49
C PRO A 149 -11.48 2.76 29.78
N LEU A 150 -11.59 2.58 28.47
CA LEU A 150 -12.82 2.83 27.70
C LEU A 150 -13.27 1.55 27.01
N TYR A 151 -14.39 1.00 27.47
CA TYR A 151 -14.95 -0.26 26.97
C TYR A 151 -16.37 -0.07 26.41
N ILE A 152 -16.51 -0.11 25.09
CA ILE A 152 -17.79 -0.07 24.41
C ILE A 152 -18.25 -1.51 24.15
N LYS A 153 -19.18 -1.98 24.98
CA LYS A 153 -19.73 -3.34 24.92
C LYS A 153 -20.83 -3.50 23.88
N ASP A 154 -21.62 -2.46 23.71
CA ASP A 154 -22.80 -2.43 22.85
C ASP A 154 -23.13 -0.97 22.51
N GLY A 155 -23.35 -0.69 21.23
CA GLY A 155 -23.77 0.57 20.66
C GLY A 155 -22.64 1.37 19.99
N ASP A 156 -22.90 1.80 18.75
CA ASP A 156 -22.05 2.73 18.01
C ASP A 156 -21.66 3.93 18.86
N THR A 157 -20.38 4.28 18.86
CA THR A 157 -19.86 5.35 19.71
C THR A 157 -19.05 6.37 18.91
N ILE A 158 -19.31 7.64 19.18
CA ILE A 158 -18.58 8.78 18.62
C ILE A 158 -17.82 9.47 19.76
N LEU A 159 -16.50 9.47 19.68
CA LEU A 159 -15.60 10.23 20.55
C LEU A 159 -15.37 11.60 19.92
N THR A 160 -15.99 12.63 20.51
CA THR A 160 -15.82 14.02 20.06
C THR A 160 -14.78 14.72 20.91
N LEU A 161 -13.63 15.05 20.32
CA LEU A 161 -12.54 15.77 20.97
C LEU A 161 -12.85 17.27 21.00
N ALA A 162 -13.19 17.80 22.17
CA ALA A 162 -13.57 19.20 22.31
C ALA A 162 -12.42 20.15 21.89
N PRO A 163 -12.68 21.30 21.25
CA PRO A 163 -11.63 22.20 20.77
C PRO A 163 -10.67 22.62 21.89
N GLY A 164 -9.37 22.40 21.67
CA GLY A 164 -8.31 22.76 22.62
C GLY A 164 -8.23 21.87 23.86
N SER A 165 -9.07 20.83 23.96
CA SER A 165 -8.98 19.86 25.04
C SER A 165 -7.82 18.88 24.80
N GLN A 166 -7.27 18.35 25.89
CA GLN A 166 -6.27 17.29 25.88
C GLN A 166 -6.84 16.12 26.67
N ASN A 167 -6.94 14.96 26.02
CA ASN A 167 -7.56 13.78 26.60
C ASN A 167 -6.57 12.63 26.63
N THR A 168 -6.61 11.79 27.65
CA THR A 168 -5.66 10.68 27.85
C THR A 168 -6.39 9.43 28.30
N VAL A 169 -6.10 8.31 27.64
CA VAL A 169 -6.60 6.97 27.95
C VAL A 169 -5.40 6.04 28.12
N ILE A 170 -5.20 5.49 29.32
CA ILE A 170 -4.03 4.67 29.66
C ILE A 170 -4.47 3.28 30.12
N ASP A 171 -4.20 2.28 29.31
CA ASP A 171 -4.25 0.90 29.75
C ASP A 171 -2.99 0.55 30.54
N ALA A 172 -3.16 0.45 31.85
CA ALA A 172 -2.09 0.18 32.81
C ALA A 172 -1.98 -1.31 33.16
N ARG A 173 -2.63 -2.20 32.37
CA ARG A 173 -2.48 -3.64 32.56
C ARG A 173 -1.02 -4.07 32.34
N PRO A 174 -0.46 -4.94 33.20
CA PRO A 174 0.96 -5.28 33.16
C PRO A 174 1.32 -6.33 32.09
N SER A 175 0.33 -6.95 31.47
CA SER A 175 0.51 -8.06 30.53
C SER A 175 -0.61 -8.07 29.50
N GLU A 176 -0.34 -8.71 28.36
CA GLU A 176 -1.31 -8.98 27.30
C GLU A 176 -2.54 -9.75 27.79
N SER A 177 -3.68 -9.43 27.18
CA SER A 177 -4.95 -10.12 27.37
C SER A 177 -5.24 -10.83 26.06
N GLN A 178 -5.44 -12.14 26.13
CA GLN A 178 -5.83 -12.93 24.95
C GLN A 178 -7.35 -12.89 24.74
N ASP A 179 -8.09 -12.36 25.73
CA ASP A 179 -9.54 -12.19 25.70
C ASP A 179 -9.90 -10.71 25.65
N ASP A 180 -11.05 -10.41 25.05
CA ASP A 180 -11.63 -9.05 25.07
C ASP A 180 -11.91 -8.58 26.52
N PRO A 181 -11.74 -7.29 26.81
CA PRO A 181 -11.18 -6.26 25.92
C PRO A 181 -9.63 -6.29 25.94
N ASP A 182 -8.99 -6.27 24.78
CA ASP A 182 -7.53 -6.37 24.58
C ASP A 182 -6.92 -5.08 23.98
N ALA A 183 -7.52 -3.93 24.29
CA ALA A 183 -7.03 -2.61 23.89
C ALA A 183 -7.32 -1.54 24.96
N ALA A 184 -6.63 -0.40 24.90
CA ALA A 184 -6.93 0.73 25.79
C ALA A 184 -8.30 1.37 25.51
N ILE A 185 -8.65 1.50 24.22
CA ILE A 185 -10.01 1.77 23.78
C ILE A 185 -10.49 0.54 23.02
N PHE A 186 -11.45 -0.16 23.60
CA PHE A 186 -12.00 -1.38 23.00
C PHE A 186 -13.48 -1.20 22.70
N ALA A 187 -13.88 -1.42 21.45
CA ALA A 187 -15.26 -1.35 20.99
C ALA A 187 -15.70 -2.64 20.30
N LYS A 188 -16.90 -3.11 20.63
CA LYS A 188 -17.54 -4.23 19.96
C LYS A 188 -18.28 -3.83 18.68
N ASP A 189 -18.78 -2.60 18.63
CA ASP A 189 -19.46 -2.01 17.47
C ASP A 189 -18.68 -0.79 16.96
N ASP A 190 -19.23 -0.10 15.97
CA ASP A 190 -18.62 1.05 15.29
C ASP A 190 -18.06 2.11 16.25
N LEU A 191 -16.82 2.54 15.98
CA LEU A 191 -16.15 3.59 16.73
C LEU A 191 -15.71 4.70 15.79
N THR A 192 -16.09 5.94 16.11
CA THR A 192 -15.67 7.14 15.37
C THR A 192 -14.95 8.11 16.29
N VAL A 193 -13.85 8.71 15.83
CA VAL A 193 -13.18 9.84 16.46
C VAL A 193 -13.37 11.08 15.59
N ASN A 194 -13.89 12.17 16.18
CA ASN A 194 -14.08 13.45 15.51
C ASN A 194 -13.73 14.64 16.43
N GLY A 195 -13.93 15.86 15.95
CA GLY A 195 -13.59 17.08 16.69
C GLY A 195 -12.17 17.58 16.39
N SER A 196 -11.68 18.52 17.20
CA SER A 196 -10.39 19.20 16.97
C SER A 196 -9.48 19.28 18.18
N GLY A 197 -9.88 18.69 19.32
CA GLY A 197 -9.00 18.47 20.47
C GLY A 197 -8.00 17.33 20.23
N SER A 198 -7.24 16.99 21.27
CA SER A 198 -6.28 15.87 21.22
C SER A 198 -6.69 14.68 22.08
N LEU A 199 -6.26 13.49 21.65
CA LEU A 199 -6.43 12.22 22.34
C LEU A 199 -5.10 11.46 22.35
N THR A 200 -4.57 11.20 23.54
CA THR A 200 -3.41 10.34 23.74
C THR A 200 -3.87 8.98 24.28
N VAL A 201 -3.50 7.90 23.60
CA VAL A 201 -3.82 6.52 23.97
C VAL A 201 -2.52 5.78 24.26
N GLN A 202 -2.42 5.17 25.45
CA GLN A 202 -1.25 4.40 25.87
C GLN A 202 -1.65 3.00 26.27
N ALA A 203 -1.01 2.00 25.67
CA ALA A 203 -1.26 0.59 25.92
C ALA A 203 0.07 -0.16 26.07
N ALA A 204 0.56 -0.32 27.31
CA ALA A 204 1.90 -0.85 27.57
C ALA A 204 2.08 -2.34 27.22
N ALA A 205 0.99 -3.09 27.09
CA ALA A 205 1.01 -4.52 26.81
C ALA A 205 -0.20 -4.95 25.96
N GLN A 206 -0.87 -4.04 25.25
CA GLN A 206 -2.12 -4.32 24.53
C GLN A 206 -2.13 -3.53 23.21
N HIS A 207 -3.22 -3.66 22.44
CA HIS A 207 -3.50 -2.74 21.34
C HIS A 207 -3.85 -1.34 21.85
N GLY A 208 -3.63 -0.31 21.02
CA GLY A 208 -4.05 1.05 21.35
C GLY A 208 -5.57 1.19 21.28
N VAL A 209 -6.10 1.15 20.07
CA VAL A 209 -7.54 1.22 19.77
C VAL A 209 -7.94 -0.03 19.00
N LYS A 210 -8.98 -0.74 19.44
CA LYS A 210 -9.53 -1.89 18.73
C LYS A 210 -11.05 -1.82 18.65
N CYS A 211 -11.57 -1.94 17.44
CA CYS A 211 -12.99 -2.02 17.11
C CYS A 211 -13.27 -3.36 16.43
N LYS A 212 -14.34 -4.06 16.83
CA LYS A 212 -14.76 -5.31 16.18
C LYS A 212 -15.63 -5.13 14.93
N ASP A 213 -16.00 -3.88 14.63
CA ASP A 213 -16.65 -3.47 13.39
C ASP A 213 -15.77 -2.41 12.68
N ALA A 214 -16.32 -1.25 12.29
CA ALA A 214 -15.58 -0.22 11.57
C ALA A 214 -15.05 0.89 12.49
N LEU A 215 -13.75 1.16 12.38
CA LEU A 215 -13.07 2.27 13.04
C LEU A 215 -12.94 3.45 12.09
N LYS A 216 -13.30 4.65 12.54
CA LYS A 216 -13.26 5.87 11.73
C LYS A 216 -12.55 7.00 12.47
N VAL A 217 -11.64 7.69 11.79
CA VAL A 217 -11.07 8.95 12.29
C VAL A 217 -11.38 10.02 11.27
N VAL A 218 -12.13 11.04 11.69
CA VAL A 218 -12.58 12.11 10.80
C VAL A 218 -12.06 13.50 11.19
N GLY A 219 -11.25 13.58 12.24
CA GLY A 219 -10.57 14.79 12.68
C GLY A 219 -9.89 14.59 14.04
N GLY A 220 -9.23 15.65 14.51
CA GLY A 220 -8.54 15.71 15.80
C GLY A 220 -7.05 15.39 15.70
N THR A 221 -6.36 15.48 16.84
CA THR A 221 -4.98 15.02 17.00
C THR A 221 -4.97 13.76 17.85
N VAL A 222 -4.57 12.63 17.29
CA VAL A 222 -4.63 11.32 17.93
C VAL A 222 -3.23 10.73 18.01
N ASP A 223 -2.71 10.59 19.23
CA ASP A 223 -1.40 10.00 19.50
C ASP A 223 -1.59 8.64 20.17
N ILE A 224 -1.13 7.55 19.54
CA ILE A 224 -1.27 6.18 20.03
C ILE A 224 0.11 5.59 20.27
N THR A 225 0.35 5.05 21.47
CA THR A 225 1.51 4.22 21.78
C THR A 225 1.03 2.87 22.28
N ALA A 226 1.33 1.80 21.56
CA ALA A 226 0.87 0.45 21.86
C ALA A 226 2.01 -0.57 21.74
N ALA A 227 2.04 -1.54 22.65
CA ALA A 227 2.95 -2.69 22.51
C ALA A 227 2.47 -3.68 21.44
N GLY A 228 1.16 -3.79 21.24
CA GLY A 228 0.59 -4.47 20.08
C GLY A 228 0.36 -3.51 18.92
N ASN A 229 -0.64 -3.81 18.10
CA ASN A 229 -1.09 -2.93 17.02
C ASN A 229 -1.61 -1.58 17.55
N GLY A 230 -1.43 -0.51 16.75
CA GLY A 230 -1.88 0.84 17.06
C GLY A 230 -3.40 0.98 16.99
N ALA A 231 -3.95 0.98 15.77
CA ALA A 231 -5.38 1.13 15.50
C ALA A 231 -5.91 -0.06 14.68
N VAL A 232 -6.85 -0.80 15.26
CA VAL A 232 -7.43 -2.00 14.68
C VAL A 232 -8.93 -1.82 14.49
N GLY A 233 -9.43 -2.06 13.28
CA GLY A 233 -10.85 -2.20 13.02
C GLY A 233 -11.08 -3.51 12.29
N LYS A 234 -11.87 -4.45 12.84
CA LYS A 234 -12.05 -5.76 12.19
C LYS A 234 -12.54 -5.56 10.76
N ASP A 235 -13.63 -4.83 10.59
CA ASP A 235 -14.29 -4.70 9.30
C ASP A 235 -13.69 -3.62 8.43
N SER A 236 -13.23 -2.52 9.03
CA SER A 236 -12.48 -1.51 8.31
C SER A 236 -11.81 -0.51 9.23
N VAL A 237 -10.82 0.19 8.69
CA VAL A 237 -10.33 1.46 9.22
C VAL A 237 -10.49 2.53 8.14
N SER A 238 -11.10 3.66 8.45
CA SER A 238 -11.28 4.78 7.51
C SER A 238 -10.80 6.10 8.13
N ILE A 239 -9.84 6.74 7.47
CA ILE A 239 -9.25 8.01 7.91
C ILE A 239 -9.65 9.10 6.90
N LYS A 240 -10.52 10.01 7.33
CA LYS A 240 -10.96 11.14 6.50
C LYS A 240 -9.99 12.31 6.55
N ASP A 241 -9.58 12.66 7.77
CA ASP A 241 -8.74 13.82 8.10
C ASP A 241 -8.26 13.69 9.56
N GLY A 242 -7.37 14.58 9.99
CA GLY A 242 -6.79 14.62 11.34
C GLY A 242 -5.27 14.43 11.33
N SER A 243 -4.65 14.60 12.49
CA SER A 243 -3.22 14.31 12.70
C SER A 243 -3.09 13.07 13.58
N LEU A 244 -2.51 12.01 13.04
CA LEU A 244 -2.36 10.71 13.70
C LEU A 244 -0.89 10.37 13.86
N THR A 245 -0.44 10.20 15.11
CA THR A 245 0.89 9.66 15.42
C THR A 245 0.73 8.30 16.06
N ILE A 246 1.30 7.26 15.47
CA ILE A 246 1.18 5.88 15.99
C ILE A 246 2.58 5.30 16.20
N THR A 247 2.85 4.82 17.40
CA THR A 247 3.98 3.95 17.71
C THR A 247 3.44 2.59 18.15
N ALA A 248 3.77 1.53 17.42
CA ALA A 248 3.21 0.19 17.62
C ALA A 248 4.32 -0.87 17.65
N GLY A 249 4.27 -1.80 18.60
CA GLY A 249 5.10 -3.01 18.57
C GLY A 249 4.54 -4.12 17.66
N GLY A 250 3.32 -3.94 17.15
CA GLY A 250 2.78 -4.67 16.00
C GLY A 250 2.58 -3.71 14.83
N ASP A 251 1.44 -3.85 14.15
CA ASP A 251 1.12 -3.00 12.99
C ASP A 251 0.63 -1.61 13.43
N GLY A 252 0.87 -0.59 12.62
CA GLY A 252 0.35 0.74 12.85
C GLY A 252 -1.18 0.78 12.76
N ILE A 253 -1.70 0.52 11.56
CA ILE A 253 -3.14 0.45 11.26
C ILE A 253 -3.45 -0.91 10.65
N LYS A 254 -4.48 -1.60 11.16
CA LYS A 254 -4.84 -2.94 10.67
C LYS A 254 -6.35 -3.10 10.51
N ALA A 255 -6.78 -3.59 9.35
CA ALA A 255 -8.07 -4.25 9.19
C ALA A 255 -7.88 -5.78 9.18
N THR A 256 -8.80 -6.55 9.78
CA THR A 256 -8.55 -7.97 10.07
C THR A 256 -9.67 -8.93 9.62
N ASN A 257 -10.73 -8.43 8.97
CA ASN A 257 -11.81 -9.28 8.51
C ASN A 257 -11.41 -10.00 7.21
N THR A 258 -11.16 -11.29 7.34
CA THR A 258 -10.91 -12.20 6.20
C THR A 258 -12.14 -13.05 5.85
N GLU A 259 -13.19 -12.99 6.66
CA GLU A 259 -14.40 -13.82 6.53
C GLU A 259 -15.38 -13.26 5.49
N ASP A 260 -15.28 -11.96 5.18
CA ASP A 260 -16.13 -11.23 4.23
C ASP A 260 -15.31 -10.23 3.40
N ALA A 261 -15.13 -10.52 2.11
CA ALA A 261 -14.41 -9.71 1.13
C ALA A 261 -15.03 -8.33 0.83
N THR A 262 -16.19 -7.99 1.40
CA THR A 262 -16.73 -6.61 1.39
C THR A 262 -16.24 -5.79 2.60
N ARG A 263 -15.52 -6.42 3.52
CA ARG A 263 -14.93 -5.90 4.76
C ARG A 263 -13.42 -6.14 4.73
N GLY A 264 -12.71 -5.85 5.81
CA GLY A 264 -11.26 -6.02 5.91
C GLY A 264 -10.46 -4.93 5.17
N TYR A 265 -11.06 -3.77 4.90
CA TYR A 265 -10.44 -2.72 4.10
C TYR A 265 -9.92 -1.55 4.94
N VAL A 266 -8.92 -0.85 4.40
CA VAL A 266 -8.42 0.42 4.94
C VAL A 266 -8.55 1.52 3.89
N MET A 267 -9.13 2.66 4.27
CA MET A 267 -9.34 3.83 3.42
C MET A 267 -8.64 5.05 4.03
N ILE A 268 -7.70 5.64 3.30
CA ILE A 268 -7.03 6.89 3.67
C ILE A 268 -7.47 7.98 2.69
N ASP A 269 -8.45 8.78 3.09
CA ASP A 269 -8.98 9.89 2.27
C ASP A 269 -8.23 11.21 2.52
N GLY A 270 -7.50 11.31 3.63
CA GLY A 270 -6.80 12.52 4.05
C GLY A 270 -6.09 12.37 5.40
N GLY A 271 -5.63 13.49 5.94
CA GLY A 271 -4.94 13.58 7.23
C GLY A 271 -3.41 13.59 7.12
N ASP A 272 -2.75 13.91 8.24
CA ASP A 272 -1.31 13.81 8.44
C ASP A 272 -1.02 12.60 9.35
N ILE A 273 -0.46 11.54 8.78
CA ILE A 273 -0.31 10.23 9.40
C ILE A 273 1.18 9.89 9.54
N CYS A 274 1.65 9.75 10.77
CA CYS A 274 2.99 9.33 11.11
C CYS A 274 2.94 8.00 11.87
N ILE A 275 3.59 6.96 11.34
CA ILE A 275 3.60 5.62 11.91
C ILE A 275 5.03 5.15 12.10
N ARG A 276 5.32 4.62 13.30
CA ARG A 276 6.52 3.86 13.63
C ARG A 276 6.05 2.50 14.15
N ALA A 277 6.20 1.46 13.35
CA ALA A 277 5.71 0.12 13.65
C ALA A 277 6.86 -0.89 13.64
N ASP A 278 6.86 -1.82 14.60
CA ASP A 278 7.75 -2.98 14.52
C ASP A 278 7.22 -4.00 13.51
N GLY A 279 5.90 -4.02 13.25
CA GLY A 279 5.25 -4.77 12.17
C GLY A 279 4.98 -3.93 10.92
N ASP A 280 3.85 -4.16 10.27
CA ASP A 280 3.46 -3.43 9.06
C ASP A 280 3.00 -2.00 9.38
N GLY A 281 3.21 -1.07 8.46
CA GLY A 281 2.76 0.31 8.64
C GLY A 281 1.24 0.39 8.60
N ILE A 282 0.68 -0.07 7.48
CA ILE A 282 -0.76 -0.22 7.26
C ILE A 282 -1.04 -1.56 6.58
N GLN A 283 -1.86 -2.40 7.20
CA GLN A 283 -2.32 -3.68 6.63
C GLN A 283 -3.84 -3.69 6.40
N ALA A 284 -4.25 -4.16 5.22
CA ALA A 284 -5.63 -4.53 4.90
C ALA A 284 -5.72 -5.96 4.36
N GLU A 285 -6.91 -6.56 4.45
CA GLU A 285 -7.19 -7.92 3.96
C GLU A 285 -7.78 -7.93 2.55
N THR A 286 -8.43 -6.85 2.11
CA THR A 286 -9.17 -6.83 0.84
C THR A 286 -8.85 -5.62 -0.02
N LEU A 287 -8.84 -4.44 0.59
CA LEU A 287 -8.53 -3.19 -0.10
C LEU A 287 -7.77 -2.26 0.84
N LEU A 288 -6.59 -1.84 0.42
CA LEU A 288 -5.92 -0.67 0.97
C LEU A 288 -5.96 0.44 -0.07
N ARG A 289 -6.63 1.55 0.22
CA ARG A 289 -6.76 2.66 -0.72
C ARG A 289 -6.32 3.98 -0.11
N VAL A 290 -5.37 4.64 -0.76
CA VAL A 290 -4.90 5.99 -0.42
C VAL A 290 -5.38 6.98 -1.47
N ASN A 291 -6.38 7.78 -1.13
CA ASN A 291 -6.89 8.86 -1.98
C ASN A 291 -6.20 10.20 -1.70
N GLY A 292 -5.67 10.40 -0.49
CA GLY A 292 -5.12 11.67 -0.03
C GLY A 292 -4.34 11.55 1.28
N GLY A 293 -3.89 12.69 1.80
CA GLY A 293 -3.14 12.77 3.06
C GLY A 293 -1.62 12.75 2.90
N THR A 294 -0.93 12.97 4.02
CA THR A 294 0.52 12.89 4.16
C THR A 294 0.86 11.66 5.00
N LEU A 295 1.64 10.73 4.47
CA LEU A 295 2.06 9.51 5.14
C LEU A 295 3.58 9.56 5.41
N ASP A 296 3.98 9.34 6.65
CA ASP A 296 5.36 9.16 7.08
C ASP A 296 5.44 7.83 7.84
N LEU A 297 5.95 6.79 7.18
CA LEU A 297 5.94 5.42 7.69
C LEU A 297 7.37 4.92 7.89
N THR A 298 7.65 4.35 9.06
CA THR A 298 8.84 3.55 9.31
C THR A 298 8.43 2.21 9.90
N THR A 299 8.83 1.12 9.28
CA THR A 299 8.41 -0.25 9.64
C THR A 299 9.62 -1.16 9.82
N GLY A 300 9.58 -2.09 10.78
CA GLY A 300 10.70 -3.02 11.05
C GLY A 300 12.04 -2.34 11.34
N SER A 301 12.02 -1.13 11.91
CA SER A 301 13.18 -0.24 12.09
C SER A 301 13.75 0.41 10.81
N GLY A 302 13.13 0.21 9.65
CA GLY A 302 13.49 0.85 8.38
C GLY A 302 14.59 0.16 7.58
N SER A 303 14.71 0.57 6.32
CA SER A 303 15.52 -0.04 5.25
C SER A 303 17.01 -0.07 5.51
N ALA A 304 17.51 0.83 6.36
CA ALA A 304 18.91 0.88 6.75
C ALA A 304 19.33 -0.33 7.60
N ASN A 305 18.36 -1.03 8.21
CA ASN A 305 18.61 -2.20 9.05
C ASN A 305 18.40 -3.52 8.30
N ALA A 306 17.82 -3.48 7.11
CA ALA A 306 17.67 -4.63 6.25
C ALA A 306 19.03 -5.15 5.74
N PRO A 307 19.16 -6.45 5.44
CA PRO A 307 20.37 -7.02 4.87
C PRO A 307 20.75 -6.26 3.59
N GLN A 308 21.99 -5.79 3.51
CA GLN A 308 22.49 -5.21 2.26
C GLN A 308 23.04 -6.32 1.37
N ASN A 309 22.41 -6.58 0.23
CA ASN A 309 23.16 -7.15 -0.87
C ASN A 309 24.21 -6.11 -1.30
N GLN A 310 25.48 -6.53 -1.38
CA GLN A 310 26.65 -5.64 -1.39
C GLN A 310 26.80 -4.76 -2.64
N ASN A 311 25.77 -4.69 -3.48
CA ASN A 311 25.79 -4.09 -4.81
C ASN A 311 24.84 -2.91 -4.98
N VAL A 312 24.22 -2.36 -3.93
CA VAL A 312 23.62 -1.01 -4.04
C VAL A 312 24.68 -0.08 -4.64
N PRO A 313 24.42 0.60 -5.77
CA PRO A 313 25.33 1.61 -6.30
C PRO A 313 25.65 2.54 -5.15
N ASP A 314 26.92 2.58 -4.75
CA ASP A 314 27.38 3.32 -3.58
C ASP A 314 26.72 4.70 -3.59
N ALA A 315 25.87 4.98 -2.59
CA ALA A 315 25.22 6.28 -2.44
C ALA A 315 26.27 7.41 -2.24
N GLU A 316 27.56 7.08 -2.22
CA GLU A 316 28.68 7.99 -2.36
C GLU A 316 28.96 8.38 -3.83
N LEU A 317 28.16 9.29 -4.38
CA LEU A 317 28.62 10.07 -5.54
C LEU A 317 29.76 11.03 -5.11
N PRO A 318 30.94 10.99 -5.78
CA PRO A 318 32.05 11.88 -5.50
C PRO A 318 31.82 13.26 -6.12
N TRP A 319 31.15 14.17 -5.43
CA TRP A 319 31.02 15.57 -5.86
C TRP A 319 31.98 16.49 -5.12
N GLY A 320 33.23 16.53 -5.63
CA GLY A 320 34.20 17.57 -5.34
C GLY A 320 34.54 18.38 -6.60
N GLY A 321 33.97 19.58 -6.75
CA GLY A 321 34.40 20.54 -7.78
C GLY A 321 33.35 21.57 -8.14
N GLY A 322 33.40 22.75 -7.51
CA GLY A 322 32.38 23.78 -7.59
C GLY A 322 32.21 24.51 -8.94
N GLY A 323 31.02 25.10 -9.09
CA GLY A 323 30.69 26.06 -10.15
C GLY A 323 29.18 26.31 -10.17
N GLY A 324 28.75 27.42 -9.58
CA GLY A 324 27.33 27.70 -9.30
C GLY A 324 26.42 27.93 -10.51
N GLY A 325 25.18 27.47 -10.36
CA GLY A 325 23.99 27.81 -11.16
C GLY A 325 22.73 27.44 -10.36
N PRO A 326 21.65 28.24 -10.37
CA PRO A 326 20.60 28.14 -9.35
C PRO A 326 19.49 27.17 -9.73
N GLY A 327 19.25 26.15 -8.91
CA GLY A 327 18.09 25.27 -9.00
C GLY A 327 18.16 24.08 -8.05
N GLY A 328 17.44 24.16 -6.93
CA GLY A 328 16.95 23.00 -6.16
C GLY A 328 17.96 22.08 -5.47
N GLN A 329 18.75 22.57 -4.51
CA GLN A 329 19.47 21.70 -3.56
C GLN A 329 18.59 21.40 -2.33
N ARG A 330 18.36 20.12 -2.02
CA ARG A 330 17.84 19.69 -0.71
C ARG A 330 19.00 19.19 0.17
N PRO A 331 19.02 19.50 1.48
CA PRO A 331 20.07 19.08 2.40
C PRO A 331 19.75 17.72 3.05
N LEU A 332 20.73 16.82 3.16
CA LEU A 332 20.69 15.70 4.11
C LEU A 332 21.55 16.00 5.36
N ALA A 333 21.07 15.53 6.51
CA ALA A 333 21.63 15.75 7.83
C ALA A 333 22.89 14.90 8.07
N ALA A 334 23.90 15.49 8.72
CA ALA A 334 25.16 14.82 9.05
C ALA A 334 25.03 13.94 10.30
N GLY A 335 25.49 12.68 10.27
CA GLY A 335 25.73 11.96 11.53
C GLY A 335 25.99 10.45 11.57
N SER A 336 25.68 9.62 10.56
CA SER A 336 25.77 8.16 10.75
C SER A 336 27.01 7.53 10.10
N GLN A 337 27.89 6.94 10.91
CA GLN A 337 28.99 6.08 10.45
C GLN A 337 28.61 4.62 10.71
N VAL A 338 28.66 3.78 9.69
CA VAL A 338 28.41 2.33 9.79
C VAL A 338 29.72 1.56 9.64
N THR A 339 30.01 0.69 10.61
CA THR A 339 31.11 -0.28 10.56
C THR A 339 30.58 -1.64 10.10
N ALA A 340 31.13 -2.17 9.01
CA ALA A 340 30.72 -3.46 8.42
C ALA A 340 31.05 -4.65 9.33
N GLN A 341 30.06 -5.53 9.55
CA GLN A 341 30.26 -6.87 10.08
C GLN A 341 29.49 -7.86 9.19
N ALA A 342 30.22 -8.80 8.59
CA ALA A 342 29.68 -9.81 7.68
C ALA A 342 28.71 -10.76 8.40
N VAL A 343 27.52 -10.96 7.84
CA VAL A 343 26.57 -12.01 8.25
C VAL A 343 26.07 -12.72 6.98
N ALA A 344 26.04 -14.05 7.05
CA ALA A 344 25.68 -14.95 5.97
C ALA A 344 24.19 -14.84 5.62
N THR A 345 23.88 -14.84 4.33
CA THR A 345 22.52 -14.93 3.79
C THR A 345 22.01 -16.37 3.94
N THR A 346 20.95 -16.53 4.71
CA THR A 346 20.08 -17.70 4.64
C THR A 346 18.75 -17.21 4.13
N ASP A 347 18.50 -17.54 2.86
CA ASP A 347 17.19 -17.62 2.24
C ASP A 347 16.41 -18.70 3.02
N ASP A 348 15.42 -18.30 3.82
CA ASP A 348 14.66 -19.17 4.72
C ASP A 348 13.17 -19.05 4.40
N ASP A 349 12.81 -19.54 3.22
CA ASP A 349 11.46 -20.02 2.95
C ASP A 349 11.21 -21.32 3.75
N SER A 350 10.06 -21.35 4.40
CA SER A 350 9.48 -22.39 5.26
C SER A 350 9.96 -22.47 6.72
N THR A 351 9.11 -21.90 7.60
CA THR A 351 8.92 -22.13 9.06
C THR A 351 9.25 -21.00 10.05
N ASN A 352 9.58 -19.80 9.60
CA ASN A 352 9.66 -18.64 10.49
C ASN A 352 8.35 -17.82 10.44
N THR A 353 7.64 -17.71 11.57
CA THR A 353 6.50 -16.78 11.72
C THR A 353 7.03 -15.36 11.93
N SER A 354 8.00 -14.93 11.11
CA SER A 354 8.57 -13.59 11.22
C SER A 354 7.47 -12.57 11.00
N THR A 355 7.36 -11.61 11.91
CA THR A 355 6.46 -10.48 11.78
C THR A 355 6.71 -9.80 10.43
N SER A 356 5.66 -9.58 9.64
CA SER A 356 5.70 -8.78 8.41
C SER A 356 6.10 -7.35 8.75
N THR A 357 6.96 -6.72 7.93
CA THR A 357 7.50 -5.37 8.21
C THR A 357 7.40 -4.41 7.03
N LYS A 358 6.34 -4.60 6.24
CA LYS A 358 6.07 -3.89 4.99
C LYS A 358 5.48 -2.51 5.29
N GLY A 359 5.79 -1.53 4.44
CA GLY A 359 5.27 -0.17 4.60
C GLY A 359 3.75 -0.13 4.48
N LEU A 360 3.26 -0.50 3.29
CA LEU A 360 1.85 -0.68 2.99
C LEU A 360 1.62 -2.12 2.53
N LYS A 361 0.67 -2.83 3.13
CA LYS A 361 0.36 -4.22 2.81
C LYS A 361 -1.13 -4.42 2.55
N CYS A 362 -1.45 -5.14 1.49
CA CYS A 362 -2.80 -5.62 1.24
C CYS A 362 -2.81 -7.01 0.62
N TYR A 363 -3.62 -7.92 1.13
CA TYR A 363 -3.71 -9.26 0.55
C TYR A 363 -4.36 -9.31 -0.85
N VAL A 364 -5.12 -8.28 -1.27
CA VAL A 364 -5.77 -8.31 -2.58
C VAL A 364 -5.49 -7.07 -3.41
N ASP A 365 -6.17 -5.96 -3.16
CA ASP A 365 -5.99 -4.75 -3.96
C ASP A 365 -5.36 -3.64 -3.12
N LEU A 366 -4.25 -3.10 -3.60
CA LEU A 366 -3.65 -1.89 -3.06
C LEU A 366 -3.73 -0.78 -4.11
N VAL A 367 -4.37 0.34 -3.77
CA VAL A 367 -4.58 1.46 -4.69
C VAL A 367 -4.00 2.76 -4.14
N LEU A 368 -3.03 3.31 -4.86
CA LEU A 368 -2.48 4.66 -4.64
C LEU A 368 -3.12 5.63 -5.64
N ALA A 369 -4.15 6.35 -5.20
CA ALA A 369 -4.90 7.29 -6.04
C ALA A 369 -4.51 8.76 -5.84
N GLY A 370 -3.86 9.09 -4.72
CA GLY A 370 -3.42 10.43 -4.40
C GLY A 370 -2.53 10.44 -3.16
N GLY A 371 -2.43 11.59 -2.50
CA GLY A 371 -1.63 11.75 -1.28
C GLY A 371 -0.12 11.90 -1.54
N THR A 372 0.62 12.08 -0.44
CA THR A 372 2.09 12.08 -0.44
C THR A 372 2.61 11.13 0.63
N GLY A 373 3.64 10.34 0.33
CA GLY A 373 4.20 9.35 1.26
C GLY A 373 5.73 9.38 1.32
N THR A 374 6.28 9.22 2.52
CA THR A 374 7.65 8.75 2.74
C THR A 374 7.56 7.41 3.45
N ILE A 375 8.09 6.36 2.82
CA ILE A 375 8.03 4.99 3.32
C ILE A 375 9.46 4.49 3.51
N ASP A 376 9.82 4.18 4.75
CA ASP A 376 11.10 3.57 5.12
C ASP A 376 10.85 2.19 5.76
N ALA A 377 10.90 1.13 4.95
CA ALA A 377 10.50 -0.20 5.36
C ALA A 377 11.69 -1.17 5.43
N TYR A 378 11.65 -2.11 6.37
CA TYR A 378 12.67 -3.16 6.45
C TYR A 378 12.50 -4.22 5.36
N ASP A 379 11.27 -4.48 4.95
CA ASP A 379 10.86 -5.45 3.91
C ASP A 379 10.48 -4.65 2.65
N ASP A 380 9.32 -4.90 2.04
CA ASP A 380 8.78 -4.11 0.92
C ASP A 380 8.21 -2.76 1.33
N GLY A 381 8.32 -1.80 0.43
CA GLY A 381 7.71 -0.48 0.61
C GLY A 381 6.19 -0.55 0.44
N VAL A 382 5.74 -1.11 -0.67
CA VAL A 382 4.33 -1.28 -1.03
C VAL A 382 4.12 -2.70 -1.56
N HIS A 383 3.32 -3.49 -0.86
CA HIS A 383 3.15 -4.90 -1.16
C HIS A 383 1.69 -5.29 -1.31
N SER A 384 1.43 -6.14 -2.29
CA SER A 384 0.16 -6.86 -2.36
C SER A 384 0.26 -8.27 -2.89
N ASP A 385 -0.34 -9.21 -2.17
CA ASP A 385 -0.47 -10.62 -2.58
C ASP A 385 -1.42 -10.81 -3.80
N SER A 386 -1.84 -9.73 -4.46
CA SER A 386 -2.47 -9.79 -5.78
C SER A 386 -2.13 -8.62 -6.68
N SER A 387 -2.56 -7.39 -6.35
CA SER A 387 -2.48 -6.29 -7.31
C SER A 387 -2.25 -4.92 -6.69
N ILE A 388 -1.33 -4.19 -7.30
CA ILE A 388 -1.07 -2.78 -7.01
C ILE A 388 -1.55 -1.93 -8.20
N THR A 389 -2.27 -0.85 -7.91
CA THR A 389 -2.65 0.17 -8.92
C THR A 389 -2.28 1.57 -8.44
N VAL A 390 -1.45 2.26 -9.20
CA VAL A 390 -1.05 3.66 -8.97
C VAL A 390 -1.70 4.54 -10.03
N THR A 391 -2.66 5.37 -9.61
CA THR A 391 -3.31 6.36 -10.49
C THR A 391 -2.86 7.80 -10.18
N GLY A 392 -2.23 8.03 -9.02
CA GLY A 392 -1.76 9.35 -8.61
C GLY A 392 -1.00 9.34 -7.28
N GLY A 393 -0.64 10.54 -6.81
CA GLY A 393 0.11 10.75 -5.57
C GLY A 393 1.62 10.91 -5.80
N SER A 394 2.37 11.14 -4.72
CA SER A 394 3.83 11.26 -4.75
C SER A 394 4.46 10.50 -3.58
N TYR A 395 5.26 9.48 -3.88
CA TYR A 395 5.79 8.56 -2.88
C TYR A 395 7.31 8.45 -3.02
N THR A 396 8.02 8.70 -1.92
CA THR A 396 9.44 8.36 -1.78
C THR A 396 9.55 7.09 -0.95
N ILE A 397 10.22 6.08 -1.50
CA ILE A 397 10.30 4.74 -0.92
C ILE A 397 11.78 4.40 -0.71
N ALA A 398 12.12 3.96 0.49
CA ALA A 398 13.40 3.34 0.82
C ALA A 398 13.09 2.04 1.54
N THR A 399 13.63 0.94 1.04
CA THR A 399 13.18 -0.37 1.47
C THR A 399 14.33 -1.38 1.54
N GLY A 400 14.12 -2.47 2.27
CA GLY A 400 15.11 -3.54 2.37
C GLY A 400 14.98 -4.60 1.29
N ASP A 401 13.75 -4.83 0.85
CA ASP A 401 13.38 -5.73 -0.23
C ASP A 401 12.86 -4.89 -1.41
N ASP A 402 11.61 -5.02 -1.85
CA ASP A 402 11.17 -4.36 -3.08
C ASP A 402 10.52 -3.00 -2.89
N GLY A 403 10.75 -2.12 -3.85
CA GLY A 403 10.10 -0.81 -3.88
C GLY A 403 8.58 -0.96 -3.92
N MET A 404 8.09 -1.73 -4.89
CA MET A 404 6.71 -2.16 -5.00
C MET A 404 6.62 -3.61 -5.50
N HIS A 405 5.96 -4.47 -4.75
CA HIS A 405 5.79 -5.89 -5.06
C HIS A 405 4.31 -6.24 -5.19
N ALA A 406 3.90 -6.85 -6.31
CA ALA A 406 2.59 -7.45 -6.43
C ALA A 406 2.65 -8.85 -7.05
N ASP A 407 2.11 -9.88 -6.39
CA ASP A 407 2.20 -11.26 -6.89
C ASP A 407 1.69 -11.41 -8.34
N ARG A 408 0.63 -10.67 -8.71
CA ARG A 408 0.00 -10.81 -10.04
C ARG A 408 0.16 -9.60 -10.94
N THR A 409 -0.22 -8.40 -10.48
CA THR A 409 -0.26 -7.25 -11.39
C THR A 409 0.09 -5.94 -10.72
N LEU A 410 1.08 -5.24 -11.27
CA LEU A 410 1.41 -3.87 -10.90
C LEU A 410 1.08 -2.94 -12.07
N THR A 411 0.14 -2.01 -11.85
CA THR A 411 -0.26 -1.02 -12.85
C THR A 411 0.09 0.40 -12.39
N VAL A 412 0.78 1.16 -13.23
CA VAL A 412 1.05 2.59 -13.04
C VAL A 412 0.43 3.41 -14.18
N GLU A 413 -0.61 4.17 -13.87
CA GLU A 413 -1.31 5.09 -14.77
C GLU A 413 -0.90 6.56 -14.54
N GLY A 414 -0.31 6.86 -13.37
CA GLY A 414 0.03 8.22 -12.96
C GLY A 414 0.85 8.26 -11.67
N GLY A 415 1.04 9.46 -11.12
CA GLY A 415 1.79 9.68 -9.88
C GLY A 415 3.29 9.92 -10.08
N ALA A 416 3.99 10.24 -8.99
CA ALA A 416 5.43 10.40 -8.93
C ALA A 416 6.02 9.42 -7.91
N ILE A 417 6.75 8.41 -8.37
CA ILE A 417 7.31 7.34 -7.55
C ILE A 417 8.83 7.46 -7.56
N ASP A 418 9.42 7.65 -6.39
CA ASP A 418 10.86 7.79 -6.20
C ASP A 418 11.36 6.68 -5.25
N ILE A 419 11.80 5.56 -5.84
CA ILE A 419 12.39 4.44 -5.11
C ILE A 419 13.89 4.74 -4.96
N THR A 420 14.25 5.18 -3.76
CA THR A 420 15.59 5.65 -3.42
C THR A 420 16.51 4.54 -2.94
N ARG A 421 15.96 3.36 -2.63
CA ARG A 421 16.69 2.16 -2.23
C ARG A 421 15.74 0.96 -2.28
N SER A 422 16.14 -0.10 -2.96
CA SER A 422 15.49 -1.40 -2.90
C SER A 422 16.41 -2.54 -3.34
N TYR A 423 15.98 -3.78 -3.08
CA TYR A 423 16.49 -4.98 -3.73
C TYR A 423 16.08 -4.93 -5.19
N GLU A 424 14.79 -5.08 -5.49
CA GLU A 424 14.21 -4.80 -6.80
C GLU A 424 13.36 -3.52 -6.79
N GLY A 425 13.25 -2.84 -7.93
CA GLY A 425 12.45 -1.61 -8.02
C GLY A 425 10.96 -1.90 -8.01
N LEU A 426 10.46 -2.43 -9.12
CA LEU A 426 9.07 -2.88 -9.29
C LEU A 426 9.07 -4.36 -9.65
N GLU A 427 8.33 -5.17 -8.89
CA GLU A 427 8.16 -6.60 -9.11
C GLU A 427 6.68 -6.95 -9.26
N ALA A 428 6.35 -7.73 -10.30
CA ALA A 428 5.07 -8.44 -10.45
C ALA A 428 5.11 -9.40 -11.63
N PHE A 429 4.16 -10.35 -11.70
CA PHE A 429 4.00 -11.16 -12.91
C PHE A 429 3.68 -10.32 -14.16
N ASP A 430 2.74 -9.38 -14.05
CA ASP A 430 2.43 -8.40 -15.10
C ASP A 430 2.67 -6.97 -14.61
N ILE A 431 3.56 -6.24 -15.29
CA ILE A 431 3.87 -4.83 -15.01
C ILE A 431 3.37 -3.96 -16.18
N LEU A 432 2.45 -3.04 -15.88
CA LEU A 432 1.79 -2.17 -16.86
C LEU A 432 2.05 -0.69 -16.56
N LEU A 433 2.88 -0.06 -17.37
CA LEU A 433 3.27 1.35 -17.22
C LEU A 433 2.63 2.18 -18.35
N SER A 434 1.53 2.86 -18.04
CA SER A 434 0.81 3.74 -18.98
C SER A 434 0.98 5.24 -18.67
N GLY A 435 1.51 5.57 -17.51
CA GLY A 435 1.81 6.93 -17.08
C GLY A 435 2.81 6.97 -15.92
N GLY A 436 2.81 8.09 -15.19
CA GLY A 436 3.68 8.30 -14.02
C GLY A 436 5.06 8.87 -14.35
N ASP A 437 5.73 9.34 -13.30
CA ASP A 437 7.16 9.70 -13.25
C ASP A 437 7.82 8.79 -12.22
N ILE A 438 8.60 7.82 -12.68
CA ILE A 438 9.15 6.72 -11.88
C ILE A 438 10.68 6.81 -11.91
N GLN A 439 11.28 6.87 -10.73
CA GLN A 439 12.73 6.87 -10.52
C GLN A 439 13.09 5.67 -9.63
N ILE A 440 14.05 4.86 -10.06
CA ILE A 440 14.41 3.62 -9.36
C ILE A 440 15.92 3.56 -9.14
N LEU A 441 16.31 3.32 -7.88
CA LEU A 441 17.63 2.87 -7.47
C LEU A 441 17.53 1.49 -6.83
N ALA A 442 17.90 0.46 -7.59
CA ALA A 442 17.82 -0.94 -7.19
C ALA A 442 19.22 -1.56 -7.03
N SER A 443 19.35 -2.47 -6.06
CA SER A 443 20.59 -3.21 -5.80
C SER A 443 20.71 -4.48 -6.62
N ASP A 444 19.56 -4.99 -7.07
CA ASP A 444 19.40 -6.02 -8.07
C ASP A 444 18.64 -5.41 -9.25
N ASP A 445 17.48 -5.94 -9.60
CA ASP A 445 16.77 -5.58 -10.82
C ASP A 445 15.96 -4.29 -10.66
N GLY A 446 15.99 -3.46 -11.71
CA GLY A 446 15.20 -2.24 -11.74
C GLY A 446 13.72 -2.52 -11.88
N ILE A 447 13.38 -3.41 -12.80
CA ILE A 447 12.04 -3.92 -13.05
C ILE A 447 12.19 -5.43 -13.20
N ASN A 448 11.42 -6.20 -12.44
CA ASN A 448 11.40 -7.64 -12.53
C ASN A 448 9.97 -8.12 -12.83
N ALA A 449 9.72 -8.46 -14.11
CA ALA A 449 8.47 -9.12 -14.48
C ALA A 449 8.64 -10.64 -14.40
N ALA A 450 8.32 -11.22 -13.25
CA ALA A 450 8.52 -12.64 -12.94
C ALA A 450 7.47 -13.18 -11.96
N GLY A 451 7.57 -14.47 -11.65
CA GLY A 451 6.76 -15.13 -10.63
C GLY A 451 5.74 -16.11 -11.23
N ASP A 452 4.85 -16.61 -10.38
CA ASP A 452 3.76 -17.50 -10.80
C ASP A 452 2.53 -16.66 -11.17
N ALA A 453 1.91 -16.92 -12.33
CA ALA A 453 0.68 -16.26 -12.78
C ALA A 453 -0.53 -16.51 -11.85
N GLY A 454 -0.35 -17.34 -10.82
CA GLY A 454 -1.35 -17.78 -9.87
C GLY A 454 -1.85 -19.19 -10.20
N GLN A 455 -2.24 -19.92 -9.14
CA GLN A 455 -2.68 -21.33 -9.09
C GLN A 455 -3.93 -21.70 -9.91
N ASP A 456 -4.31 -20.92 -10.93
CA ASP A 456 -5.44 -21.21 -11.83
C ASP A 456 -5.02 -21.86 -13.15
N GLU A 457 -3.71 -21.87 -13.47
CA GLU A 457 -3.16 -22.78 -14.46
C GLU A 457 -2.59 -24.00 -13.75
N GLN A 458 -3.38 -25.07 -13.76
CA GLN A 458 -2.88 -26.43 -13.54
C GLN A 458 -1.86 -26.74 -14.64
N SER A 459 -0.63 -26.24 -14.50
CA SER A 459 0.50 -26.74 -15.23
C SER A 459 0.74 -28.14 -14.68
N ASP A 460 0.21 -29.12 -15.40
CA ASP A 460 0.36 -30.54 -15.14
C ASP A 460 1.81 -30.94 -15.43
N SER A 461 2.76 -30.36 -14.69
CA SER A 461 4.12 -30.89 -14.58
C SER A 461 4.10 -31.92 -13.45
N ALA A 462 3.54 -33.08 -13.78
CA ALA A 462 3.65 -34.27 -12.96
C ALA A 462 5.14 -34.56 -12.65
N GLN A 463 5.65 -34.03 -11.53
CA GLN A 463 6.88 -34.49 -10.93
C GLN A 463 6.65 -35.92 -10.49
N ASN A 464 7.12 -36.87 -11.30
CA ASN A 464 7.20 -38.27 -10.90
C ASN A 464 8.20 -38.38 -9.73
N PRO A 465 7.79 -38.80 -8.52
CA PRO A 465 8.66 -38.81 -7.34
C PRO A 465 9.78 -39.87 -7.39
N GLU A 466 9.85 -40.73 -8.41
CA GLU A 466 10.66 -41.96 -8.36
C GLU A 466 12.04 -41.93 -9.05
N THR A 467 12.51 -40.84 -9.68
CA THR A 467 13.79 -40.93 -10.44
C THR A 467 14.95 -40.01 -10.05
N GLY A 468 14.83 -39.10 -9.08
CA GLY A 468 16.00 -38.50 -8.37
C GLY A 468 17.18 -38.04 -9.25
N LEU A 469 16.92 -37.62 -10.49
CA LEU A 469 17.92 -37.18 -11.45
C LEU A 469 17.37 -35.92 -12.11
N GLY A 470 17.78 -34.77 -11.56
CA GLY A 470 17.57 -33.46 -12.15
C GLY A 470 18.13 -33.44 -13.56
N ARG A 471 17.23 -33.33 -14.54
CA ARG A 471 17.59 -32.80 -15.85
C ARG A 471 17.45 -31.30 -15.73
N GLY A 472 18.58 -30.59 -15.79
CA GLY A 472 18.61 -29.14 -16.03
C GLY A 472 17.86 -28.83 -17.33
N GLY A 473 16.57 -28.56 -17.18
CA GLY A 473 15.72 -28.08 -18.25
C GLY A 473 16.10 -26.64 -18.52
N PHE A 474 16.20 -26.29 -19.81
CA PHE A 474 16.11 -24.91 -20.24
C PHE A 474 14.83 -24.34 -19.63
N GLU A 475 14.94 -23.25 -18.88
CA GLU A 475 13.79 -22.55 -18.33
C GLU A 475 12.90 -22.16 -19.51
N GLN A 476 11.63 -22.55 -19.43
CA GLN A 476 10.62 -22.10 -20.37
C GLN A 476 10.13 -20.74 -19.86
N SER A 477 9.93 -19.79 -20.76
CA SER A 477 9.31 -18.49 -20.46
C SER A 477 8.12 -18.68 -19.51
N GLN A 478 8.13 -17.93 -18.42
CA GLN A 478 7.04 -17.88 -17.45
C GLN A 478 5.82 -17.14 -18.01
N GLY A 479 6.02 -16.37 -19.09
CA GLY A 479 4.99 -15.55 -19.71
C GLY A 479 4.73 -14.23 -18.98
N ALA A 480 5.51 -13.93 -17.94
CA ALA A 480 5.48 -12.66 -17.21
C ALA A 480 5.85 -11.50 -18.15
N SER A 481 5.20 -10.35 -17.99
CA SER A 481 5.25 -9.30 -19.02
C SER A 481 5.44 -7.89 -18.49
N LEU A 482 6.25 -7.12 -19.22
CA LEU A 482 6.43 -5.68 -19.01
C LEU A 482 5.84 -4.92 -20.20
N THR A 483 4.80 -4.13 -19.96
CA THR A 483 4.17 -3.28 -20.98
C THR A 483 4.34 -1.80 -20.66
N ILE A 484 5.02 -1.06 -21.54
CA ILE A 484 5.26 0.38 -21.43
C ILE A 484 4.52 1.11 -22.57
N SER A 485 3.49 1.88 -22.22
CA SER A 485 2.68 2.65 -23.16
C SER A 485 2.72 4.16 -22.93
N GLY A 486 3.26 4.61 -21.79
CA GLY A 486 3.39 6.02 -21.45
C GLY A 486 4.28 6.25 -20.23
N GLY A 487 4.26 7.48 -19.70
CA GLY A 487 5.05 7.86 -18.52
C GLY A 487 6.54 8.13 -18.78
N THR A 488 7.25 8.43 -17.69
CA THR A 488 8.71 8.54 -17.64
C THR A 488 9.21 7.50 -16.64
N LEU A 489 10.14 6.65 -17.08
CA LEU A 489 10.80 5.64 -16.27
C LEU A 489 12.31 5.86 -16.33
N TYR A 490 12.92 5.99 -15.17
CA TYR A 490 14.35 6.02 -14.99
C TYR A 490 14.77 4.90 -14.04
N VAL A 491 15.71 4.08 -14.50
CA VAL A 491 16.22 2.93 -13.76
C VAL A 491 17.73 3.04 -13.63
N ASN A 492 18.23 2.97 -12.40
CA ASN A 492 19.62 2.69 -12.09
C ASN A 492 19.67 1.41 -11.26
N ALA A 493 19.95 0.31 -11.93
CA ALA A 493 19.99 -1.04 -11.37
C ALA A 493 21.41 -1.60 -11.37
N SER A 494 21.72 -2.43 -10.37
CA SER A 494 23.00 -3.16 -10.29
C SER A 494 22.89 -4.59 -10.83
N GLY A 495 21.70 -5.17 -10.78
CA GLY A 495 21.25 -6.27 -11.63
C GLY A 495 20.62 -5.74 -12.92
N ASP A 496 19.65 -6.48 -13.46
CA ASP A 496 19.03 -6.19 -14.73
C ASP A 496 18.26 -4.87 -14.72
N GLY A 497 18.33 -4.17 -15.85
CA GLY A 497 17.66 -2.88 -15.99
C GLY A 497 16.15 -3.04 -16.11
N LEU A 498 15.73 -3.68 -17.20
CA LEU A 498 14.38 -4.16 -17.40
C LEU A 498 14.49 -5.66 -17.58
N ASP A 499 13.93 -6.44 -16.66
CA ASP A 499 13.85 -7.88 -16.74
C ASP A 499 12.40 -8.35 -16.91
N ALA A 500 12.21 -9.35 -17.75
CA ALA A 500 10.94 -10.03 -17.94
C ALA A 500 11.16 -11.50 -18.32
N ASN A 501 10.67 -12.40 -17.49
CA ASN A 501 10.59 -13.85 -17.78
C ASN A 501 9.49 -14.19 -18.80
N GLY A 502 9.37 -13.34 -19.83
CA GLY A 502 8.45 -13.41 -20.94
C GLY A 502 8.75 -12.29 -21.92
N SER A 503 7.83 -11.34 -22.11
CA SER A 503 7.95 -10.32 -23.16
C SER A 503 7.93 -8.89 -22.64
N ILE A 504 8.71 -8.03 -23.29
CA ILE A 504 8.64 -6.57 -23.13
C ILE A 504 7.90 -5.98 -24.34
N THR A 505 6.92 -5.11 -24.09
CA THR A 505 6.22 -4.35 -25.13
C THR A 505 6.34 -2.86 -24.85
N MET A 506 6.90 -2.09 -25.79
CA MET A 506 7.01 -0.63 -25.66
C MET A 506 6.34 0.08 -26.84
N THR A 507 5.22 0.75 -26.55
CA THR A 507 4.40 1.52 -27.52
C THR A 507 4.47 3.04 -27.30
N GLY A 508 5.04 3.48 -26.18
CA GLY A 508 5.12 4.88 -25.80
C GLY A 508 6.04 5.12 -24.59
N GLY A 509 5.95 6.30 -23.98
CA GLY A 509 6.74 6.66 -22.80
C GLY A 509 8.19 7.06 -23.09
N THR A 510 8.91 7.43 -22.02
CA THR A 510 10.36 7.70 -22.03
C THR A 510 11.04 6.83 -21.00
N VAL A 511 11.94 5.95 -21.44
CA VAL A 511 12.64 4.97 -20.60
C VAL A 511 14.14 5.23 -20.67
N THR A 512 14.76 5.42 -19.52
CA THR A 512 16.23 5.52 -19.37
C THR A 512 16.71 4.45 -18.40
N VAL A 513 17.64 3.60 -18.84
CA VAL A 513 18.24 2.52 -18.05
C VAL A 513 19.75 2.74 -17.94
N GLN A 514 20.25 2.71 -16.71
CA GLN A 514 21.63 3.00 -16.31
C GLN A 514 22.22 1.82 -15.54
N GLY A 515 22.41 0.68 -16.20
CA GLY A 515 22.86 -0.53 -15.54
C GLY A 515 22.55 -1.76 -16.38
N PRO A 516 23.15 -2.91 -16.04
CA PRO A 516 24.20 -3.10 -15.04
C PRO A 516 25.60 -2.91 -15.63
N THR A 517 26.62 -2.95 -14.77
CA THR A 517 28.03 -3.06 -15.20
C THR A 517 28.56 -4.49 -15.17
N SER A 518 27.84 -5.39 -14.50
CA SER A 518 28.13 -6.82 -14.40
C SER A 518 28.04 -7.48 -15.77
N GLY A 519 28.87 -8.50 -16.01
CA GLY A 519 28.79 -9.30 -17.23
C GLY A 519 27.72 -10.39 -17.20
N GLY A 520 27.14 -10.65 -16.02
CA GLY A 520 26.10 -11.66 -15.80
C GLY A 520 24.69 -11.15 -16.04
N ASP A 521 24.54 -9.83 -16.18
CA ASP A 521 23.27 -9.11 -16.16
C ASP A 521 23.21 -8.14 -17.37
N GLY A 522 22.02 -7.77 -17.83
CA GLY A 522 21.69 -6.97 -19.00
C GLY A 522 20.88 -5.70 -18.70
N ALA A 523 21.09 -4.63 -19.50
CA ALA A 523 20.25 -3.44 -19.39
C ALA A 523 18.81 -3.70 -19.84
N LEU A 524 18.66 -4.67 -20.74
CA LEU A 524 17.42 -5.26 -21.18
C LEU A 524 17.64 -6.76 -21.05
N ASP A 525 16.77 -7.44 -20.33
CA ASP A 525 16.70 -8.89 -20.28
C ASP A 525 15.25 -9.34 -20.49
N PHE A 526 15.09 -10.37 -21.30
CA PHE A 526 13.79 -10.95 -21.60
C PHE A 526 13.94 -12.33 -22.24
N ASP A 527 12.97 -13.22 -21.96
CA ASP A 527 12.98 -14.59 -22.47
C ASP A 527 12.44 -14.74 -23.90
N ASP A 528 11.34 -14.04 -24.22
CA ASP A 528 10.58 -14.28 -25.46
C ASP A 528 10.82 -13.21 -26.53
N SER A 529 10.41 -11.97 -26.27
CA SER A 529 10.42 -10.92 -27.28
C SER A 529 10.45 -9.52 -26.66
N PHE A 530 11.02 -8.58 -27.42
CA PHE A 530 10.87 -7.16 -27.15
C PHE A 530 10.34 -6.44 -28.39
N ASP A 531 9.03 -6.16 -28.41
CA ASP A 531 8.36 -5.35 -29.44
C ASP A 531 8.44 -3.85 -29.12
N LEU A 532 9.24 -3.14 -29.91
CA LEU A 532 9.39 -1.69 -29.83
C LEU A 532 8.67 -1.01 -31.00
N SER A 533 7.53 -0.38 -30.71
CA SER A 533 6.70 0.29 -31.72
C SER A 533 6.48 1.78 -31.46
N GLY A 534 6.94 2.31 -30.32
CA GLY A 534 6.86 3.74 -30.00
C GLY A 534 7.67 4.14 -28.77
N GLY A 535 7.68 5.44 -28.48
CA GLY A 535 8.35 6.01 -27.29
C GLY A 535 9.83 6.29 -27.47
N THR A 536 10.50 6.63 -26.37
CA THR A 536 11.95 6.87 -26.32
C THR A 536 12.62 5.86 -25.39
N LEU A 537 13.57 5.09 -25.91
CA LEU A 537 14.37 4.13 -25.16
C LEU A 537 15.84 4.57 -25.16
N LEU A 538 16.43 4.66 -23.98
CA LEU A 538 17.86 4.83 -23.79
C LEU A 538 18.33 3.82 -22.76
N ALA A 539 19.00 2.76 -23.21
CA ALA A 539 19.56 1.74 -22.33
C ALA A 539 21.09 1.73 -22.43
N LEU A 540 21.77 1.82 -21.27
CA LEU A 540 23.22 1.69 -21.14
C LEU A 540 23.53 0.55 -20.19
N GLY A 541 24.44 -0.34 -20.59
CA GLY A 541 24.76 -1.52 -19.80
C GLY A 541 26.07 -2.18 -20.17
N SER A 542 26.26 -3.36 -19.60
CA SER A 542 27.30 -4.31 -19.97
C SER A 542 27.08 -4.89 -21.37
N SER A 543 28.15 -5.33 -22.02
CA SER A 543 28.04 -6.09 -23.28
C SER A 543 27.98 -7.60 -23.08
N GLY A 544 28.01 -8.09 -21.82
CA GLY A 544 28.04 -9.52 -21.50
C GLY A 544 26.75 -10.25 -21.87
N MET A 545 25.63 -9.77 -21.35
CA MET A 545 24.26 -10.30 -21.57
C MET A 545 23.40 -9.30 -22.35
N ALA A 546 24.02 -8.54 -23.27
CA ALA A 546 23.29 -7.49 -23.97
C ALA A 546 22.23 -8.04 -24.93
N GLN A 547 20.95 -7.81 -24.59
CA GLN A 547 19.82 -8.03 -25.47
C GLN A 547 19.40 -6.74 -26.20
N GLN A 548 18.60 -6.85 -27.26
CA GLN A 548 18.12 -5.72 -28.05
C GLN A 548 16.68 -5.96 -28.53
N PRO A 549 15.91 -4.91 -28.85
CA PRO A 549 14.57 -5.07 -29.42
C PRO A 549 14.57 -5.96 -30.67
N ASP A 550 13.43 -6.60 -30.92
CA ASP A 550 13.26 -7.49 -32.06
C ASP A 550 13.43 -6.74 -33.38
N GLN A 551 14.00 -7.40 -34.38
CA GLN A 551 14.14 -6.84 -35.74
C GLN A 551 12.78 -6.61 -36.43
N SER A 552 11.70 -7.22 -35.93
CA SER A 552 10.32 -6.96 -36.37
C SER A 552 9.70 -5.71 -35.74
N SER A 553 10.37 -5.10 -34.76
CA SER A 553 9.97 -3.83 -34.14
C SER A 553 9.73 -2.77 -35.22
N SER A 554 8.60 -2.07 -35.12
CA SER A 554 8.22 -1.08 -36.12
C SER A 554 8.93 0.28 -35.95
N GLN A 555 9.43 0.58 -34.74
CA GLN A 555 10.24 1.75 -34.48
C GLN A 555 11.74 1.42 -34.64
N PRO A 556 12.52 2.18 -35.44
CA PRO A 556 13.94 1.95 -35.58
C PRO A 556 14.72 2.15 -34.27
N PHE A 557 15.77 1.36 -34.05
CA PHE A 557 16.65 1.47 -32.89
C PHE A 557 18.12 1.33 -33.30
N ILE A 558 19.03 1.93 -32.54
CA ILE A 558 20.47 1.85 -32.76
C ILE A 558 21.10 1.18 -31.55
N THR A 559 21.74 0.05 -31.79
CA THR A 559 22.46 -0.73 -30.78
C THR A 559 23.94 -0.84 -31.10
N GLY A 560 24.78 -1.04 -30.11
CA GLY A 560 26.17 -1.39 -30.33
C GLY A 560 27.05 -1.25 -29.11
N THR A 561 28.33 -1.56 -29.28
CA THR A 561 29.32 -1.46 -28.21
C THR A 561 30.09 -0.13 -28.28
N ALA A 562 30.38 0.41 -27.10
CA ALA A 562 31.24 1.57 -26.91
C ALA A 562 31.74 1.59 -25.46
N SER A 563 33.00 1.98 -25.26
CA SER A 563 33.49 2.29 -23.92
C SER A 563 32.99 3.67 -23.50
N ILE A 564 32.01 3.70 -22.59
CA ILE A 564 31.41 4.93 -22.07
C ILE A 564 31.83 5.03 -20.60
N SER A 565 32.63 6.03 -20.25
CA SER A 565 33.06 6.24 -18.86
C SER A 565 31.94 6.87 -18.02
N ALA A 566 31.89 6.55 -16.72
CA ALA A 566 31.05 7.27 -15.78
C ALA A 566 31.30 8.79 -15.87
N GLY A 567 30.23 9.58 -15.81
CA GLY A 567 30.22 11.03 -16.01
C GLY A 567 30.34 11.49 -17.46
N ALA A 568 30.54 10.59 -18.43
CA ALA A 568 30.56 10.97 -19.84
C ALA A 568 29.14 11.27 -20.35
N GLN A 569 29.01 12.34 -21.13
CA GLN A 569 27.79 12.60 -21.87
C GLN A 569 27.74 11.75 -23.14
N LEU A 570 26.66 10.98 -23.29
CA LEU A 570 26.29 10.30 -24.51
C LEU A 570 25.24 11.14 -25.24
N THR A 571 25.48 11.50 -26.49
CA THR A 571 24.52 12.29 -27.29
C THR A 571 24.40 11.72 -28.69
N LEU A 572 23.15 11.49 -29.11
CA LEU A 572 22.81 11.10 -30.47
C LEU A 572 22.33 12.34 -31.23
N THR A 573 22.92 12.62 -32.39
CA THR A 573 22.58 13.76 -33.23
C THR A 573 22.20 13.34 -34.65
N ASP A 574 21.27 14.09 -35.25
CA ASP A 574 20.93 13.95 -36.67
C ASP A 574 22.03 14.51 -37.59
N ALA A 575 21.84 14.38 -38.91
CA ALA A 575 22.78 14.91 -39.90
C ALA A 575 22.90 16.45 -39.91
N ALA A 576 21.94 17.17 -39.31
CA ALA A 576 21.97 18.62 -39.15
C ALA A 576 22.65 19.05 -37.83
N GLY A 577 23.03 18.11 -36.97
CA GLY A 577 23.66 18.35 -35.67
C GLY A 577 22.66 18.62 -34.54
N ASN A 578 21.36 18.39 -34.75
CA ASN A 578 20.37 18.50 -33.68
C ASN A 578 20.44 17.28 -32.77
N ALA A 579 20.46 17.48 -31.46
CA ALA A 579 20.40 16.39 -30.49
C ALA A 579 19.01 15.74 -30.49
N LEU A 580 18.99 14.42 -30.64
CA LEU A 580 17.79 13.58 -30.55
C LEU A 580 17.66 12.95 -29.16
N LEU A 581 18.79 12.51 -28.59
CA LEU A 581 18.88 11.91 -27.26
C LEU A 581 20.16 12.39 -26.58
N SER A 582 20.11 12.61 -25.27
CA SER A 582 21.29 12.91 -24.47
C SER A 582 21.13 12.38 -23.06
N VAL A 583 22.17 11.76 -22.53
CA VAL A 583 22.22 11.30 -21.14
C VAL A 583 23.64 11.42 -20.60
N THR A 584 23.77 11.59 -19.29
CA THR A 584 25.06 11.41 -18.60
C THR A 584 25.12 9.98 -18.09
N ALA A 585 26.15 9.23 -18.46
CA ALA A 585 26.37 7.88 -17.95
C ALA A 585 26.71 7.94 -16.46
N GLU A 586 25.94 7.25 -15.62
CA GLU A 586 26.19 7.24 -14.16
C GLU A 586 27.26 6.21 -13.78
N LYS A 587 27.30 5.08 -14.50
CA LYS A 587 28.34 4.06 -14.39
C LYS A 587 29.17 4.00 -15.66
N SER A 588 30.16 3.11 -15.67
CA SER A 588 30.93 2.83 -16.90
C SER A 588 30.25 1.70 -17.68
N TYR A 589 29.92 1.96 -18.95
CA TYR A 589 29.17 1.04 -19.80
C TYR A 589 29.96 0.59 -21.01
N GLN A 590 29.54 -0.55 -21.56
CA GLN A 590 30.17 -1.19 -22.72
C GLN A 590 29.20 -1.32 -23.91
N TRP A 591 27.91 -1.16 -23.65
CA TRP A 591 26.83 -1.34 -24.60
C TRP A 591 25.78 -0.22 -24.48
N TYR A 592 25.12 0.09 -25.60
CA TYR A 592 23.99 1.00 -25.65
C TYR A 592 22.90 0.48 -26.60
N CYS A 593 21.65 0.80 -26.29
CA CYS A 593 20.52 0.74 -27.22
C CYS A 593 19.71 2.03 -27.14
N LEU A 594 19.45 2.63 -28.31
CA LEU A 594 18.87 3.95 -28.44
C LEU A 594 17.70 3.88 -29.42
N SER A 595 16.53 4.35 -29.01
CA SER A 595 15.39 4.55 -29.90
C SER A 595 14.62 5.80 -29.52
N THR A 596 14.08 6.49 -30.51
CA THR A 596 13.24 7.67 -30.31
C THR A 596 12.40 7.90 -31.57
N PRO A 597 11.22 8.55 -31.50
CA PRO A 597 10.36 8.75 -32.68
C PRO A 597 11.02 9.54 -33.81
N GLY A 598 12.13 10.25 -33.52
CA GLY A 598 12.94 10.94 -34.53
C GLY A 598 13.82 10.04 -35.39
N LEU A 599 14.01 8.75 -35.04
CA LEU A 599 14.83 7.83 -35.83
C LEU A 599 14.11 7.32 -37.07
N GLN A 600 14.88 7.19 -38.15
CA GLN A 600 14.42 6.74 -39.46
C GLN A 600 15.39 5.71 -40.03
N ALA A 601 14.85 4.58 -40.50
CA ALA A 601 15.62 3.54 -41.17
C ALA A 601 16.37 4.08 -42.40
N GLY A 602 17.62 3.63 -42.58
CA GLY A 602 18.46 4.02 -43.71
C GLY A 602 19.12 5.40 -43.61
N GLN A 603 18.87 6.16 -42.54
CA GLN A 603 19.57 7.42 -42.26
C GLN A 603 20.82 7.19 -41.41
N SER A 604 21.77 8.12 -41.49
CA SER A 604 22.98 8.14 -40.67
C SER A 604 22.89 9.19 -39.57
N TYR A 605 23.36 8.82 -38.38
CA TYR A 605 23.38 9.66 -37.19
C TYR A 605 24.81 9.70 -36.62
N THR A 606 25.08 10.68 -35.76
CA THR A 606 26.36 10.75 -35.04
C THR A 606 26.12 10.50 -33.55
N LEU A 607 26.70 9.41 -33.04
CA LEU A 607 26.75 9.11 -31.61
C LEU A 607 28.07 9.64 -31.05
N THR A 608 27.97 10.53 -30.06
CA THR A 608 29.14 11.09 -29.35
C THR A 608 29.15 10.57 -27.92
N ALA A 609 30.26 9.95 -27.51
CA ALA A 609 30.52 9.53 -26.13
C ALA A 609 31.88 10.09 -25.68
N GLY A 610 31.90 10.85 -24.58
CA GLY A 610 33.17 11.37 -24.03
C GLY A 610 33.98 12.24 -25.00
N GLY A 611 33.31 12.95 -25.93
CA GLY A 611 33.94 13.82 -26.93
C GLY A 611 34.42 13.13 -28.21
N SER A 612 34.27 11.80 -28.33
CA SER A 612 34.54 11.06 -29.57
C SER A 612 33.24 10.73 -30.29
N GLY A 613 33.12 11.15 -31.56
CA GLY A 613 31.95 10.89 -32.40
C GLY A 613 32.16 9.72 -33.36
N LYS A 614 31.14 8.87 -33.50
CA LYS A 614 31.08 7.81 -34.54
C LYS A 614 29.77 7.89 -35.31
N THR A 615 29.82 7.58 -36.60
CA THR A 615 28.62 7.42 -37.42
C THR A 615 27.93 6.11 -37.08
N VAL A 616 26.61 6.16 -36.87
CA VAL A 616 25.75 5.01 -36.57
C VAL A 616 24.49 5.06 -37.43
N SER A 617 23.83 3.92 -37.61
CA SER A 617 22.57 3.80 -38.34
C SER A 617 21.63 2.82 -37.61
N PRO A 618 20.31 3.05 -37.67
CA PRO A 618 19.31 2.08 -37.20
C PRO A 618 19.30 0.81 -38.02
#